data_AF-A0A1I5BE15-F1
#
_entry.id   AF-A0A1I5BE15-F1
#
_cell.length_a   1.000
_cell.length_b   1.000
_cell.length_c   1.000
_cell.angle_alpha   90.00
_cell.angle_beta   90.00
_cell.angle_gamma   90.00
#
_symmetry.space_group_name_H-M   'P 1'
#
loop_
_entity.id
_entity.type
_entity.pdbx_description
1 polymer ?
#
loop_
_entity_poly.entity_id
_entity_poly.type
_entity_poly.pdbx_seq_one_letter_code
_entity_poly.pdbx_strand_id
1 'polypeptide(L)'
;MSFENDFENHLKKINSAPYLFIGSGLSSRYINTLGWASLLTEICKELELPNNFHYYNSKANNDLTVVASLMAEDLFENWWKDDKFKESRENFQEFVKDKEAPLKYEICKYFEKNEYQINEDLIEEYRLLKENKC
;
A
#
# COMPACT_ATOMS: atom_id res chain seq x y z
N MET A 1 28.18 -6.57 -26.47
CA MET A 1 27.21 -5.45 -26.40
C MET A 1 26.72 -5.38 -24.95
N SER A 2 26.54 -4.18 -24.40
CA SER A 2 26.05 -4.01 -23.02
C SER A 2 24.53 -3.99 -23.00
N PHE A 3 23.92 -4.30 -21.85
CA PHE A 3 22.47 -4.32 -21.67
C PHE A 3 21.82 -2.98 -22.07
N GLU A 4 22.46 -1.87 -21.74
CA GLU A 4 21.98 -0.52 -22.02
C GLU A 4 21.82 -0.29 -23.53
N ASN A 5 22.81 -0.72 -24.33
CA ASN A 5 22.76 -0.60 -25.79
C ASN A 5 21.66 -1.47 -26.39
N ASP A 6 21.47 -2.69 -25.88
CA ASP A 6 20.41 -3.60 -26.35
C ASP A 6 19.02 -3.08 -25.98
N PHE A 7 18.87 -2.54 -24.77
CA PHE A 7 17.64 -1.94 -24.28
C PHE A 7 17.29 -0.66 -25.05
N GLU A 8 18.24 0.25 -25.25
CA GLU A 8 18.05 1.47 -26.04
C GLU A 8 17.66 1.13 -27.49
N ASN A 9 18.37 0.18 -28.11
CA ASN A 9 18.04 -0.28 -29.46
C ASN A 9 16.66 -0.94 -29.55
N HIS A 10 16.21 -1.61 -28.49
CA HIS A 10 14.86 -2.15 -28.42
C HIS A 10 13.81 -1.04 -28.31
N LEU A 11 14.00 -0.08 -27.39
CA LEU A 11 13.09 1.05 -27.21
C LEU A 11 12.95 1.89 -28.49
N LYS A 12 14.05 2.13 -29.22
CA LYS A 12 14.05 2.87 -30.50
C LYS A 12 13.21 2.23 -31.61
N LYS A 13 12.86 0.93 -31.50
CA LYS A 13 11.99 0.25 -32.48
C LYS A 13 10.52 0.56 -32.26
N ILE A 14 10.16 1.14 -31.12
CA ILE A 14 8.78 1.44 -30.73
C ILE A 14 8.52 2.92 -31.05
N ASN A 15 7.52 3.19 -31.90
CA ASN A 15 7.19 4.56 -32.34
C ASN A 15 6.39 5.37 -31.29
N SER A 16 6.04 4.77 -30.16
CA SER A 16 5.32 5.41 -29.06
C SER A 16 6.20 5.56 -27.83
N ALA A 17 5.88 6.52 -26.97
CA ALA A 17 6.53 6.63 -25.67
C ALA A 17 6.28 5.36 -24.83
N PRO A 18 7.28 4.87 -24.08
CA PRO A 18 7.09 3.75 -23.17
C PRO A 18 6.19 4.14 -22.01
N TYR A 19 5.36 3.21 -21.56
CA TYR A 19 4.57 3.33 -20.33
C TYR A 19 5.20 2.45 -19.24
N LEU A 20 5.42 3.04 -18.07
CA LEU A 20 5.93 2.32 -16.90
C LEU A 20 4.79 2.12 -15.89
N PHE A 21 4.47 0.86 -15.60
CA PHE A 21 3.53 0.49 -14.54
C PHE A 21 4.33 0.13 -13.29
N ILE A 22 4.15 0.90 -12.22
CA ILE A 22 4.78 0.66 -10.92
C ILE A 22 3.72 0.11 -9.97
N GLY A 23 3.99 -1.07 -9.39
CA GLY A 23 3.15 -1.67 -8.36
C GLY A 23 3.87 -1.80 -7.02
N SER A 24 3.20 -2.42 -6.05
CA SER A 24 3.73 -2.67 -4.70
C SER A 24 5.02 -3.49 -4.68
N GLY A 25 5.30 -4.27 -5.73
CA GLY A 25 6.55 -5.02 -5.87
C GLY A 25 7.80 -4.15 -5.82
N LEU A 26 7.70 -2.87 -6.23
CA LEU A 26 8.81 -1.92 -6.09
C LEU A 26 9.11 -1.67 -4.60
N SER A 27 8.09 -1.28 -3.83
CA SER A 27 8.21 -1.03 -2.40
C SER A 27 8.63 -2.28 -1.63
N SER A 28 8.05 -3.45 -1.94
CA SER A 28 8.45 -4.71 -1.28
C SER A 28 9.91 -5.07 -1.57
N ARG A 29 10.42 -4.79 -2.78
CA ARG A 29 11.82 -5.07 -3.13
C ARG A 29 12.81 -4.19 -2.39
N TYR A 30 12.59 -2.87 -2.40
CA TYR A 30 13.60 -1.93 -1.90
C TYR A 30 13.47 -1.63 -0.42
N ILE A 31 12.25 -1.62 0.12
CA ILE A 31 11.97 -1.17 1.48
C ILE A 31 11.17 -2.20 2.29
N ASN A 32 11.12 -3.46 1.82
CA ASN A 32 10.55 -4.61 2.52
C ASN A 32 9.11 -4.42 3.04
N THR A 33 8.28 -3.65 2.32
CA THR A 33 6.86 -3.49 2.69
C THR A 33 6.10 -4.82 2.71
N LEU A 34 5.15 -4.92 3.64
CA LEU A 34 4.29 -6.08 3.83
C LEU A 34 3.48 -6.40 2.56
N GLY A 35 3.32 -7.69 2.27
CA GLY A 35 2.35 -8.17 1.28
C GLY A 35 0.91 -7.94 1.75
N TRP A 36 -0.06 -8.00 0.83
CA TRP A 36 -1.45 -7.59 1.10
C TRP A 36 -2.10 -8.32 2.28
N ALA A 37 -1.98 -9.65 2.37
CA ALA A 37 -2.54 -10.41 3.50
C ALA A 37 -1.89 -10.05 4.84
N SER A 38 -0.57 -9.91 4.87
CA SER A 38 0.16 -9.52 6.08
C SER A 38 -0.18 -8.09 6.50
N LEU A 39 -0.31 -7.18 5.53
CA LEU A 39 -0.74 -5.80 5.79
C LEU A 39 -2.13 -5.77 6.42
N LEU A 40 -3.11 -6.46 5.84
CA LEU A 40 -4.45 -6.54 6.40
C LEU A 40 -4.45 -7.17 7.80
N THR A 41 -3.57 -8.12 8.07
CA THR A 41 -3.40 -8.72 9.40
C THR A 41 -2.91 -7.68 10.41
N GLU A 42 -1.90 -6.88 10.07
CA GLU A 42 -1.38 -5.83 10.96
C GLU A 42 -2.38 -4.68 11.14
N ILE A 43 -3.04 -4.24 10.07
CA ILE A 43 -4.07 -3.19 10.13
C ILE A 43 -5.25 -3.63 10.99
N CYS A 44 -5.67 -4.89 10.89
CA CYS A 44 -6.72 -5.44 11.75
C CYS A 44 -6.39 -5.30 13.24
N LYS A 45 -5.11 -5.46 13.62
CA LYS A 45 -4.63 -5.30 15.00
C LYS A 45 -4.51 -3.83 15.38
N GLU A 46 -3.84 -3.02 14.55
CA GLU A 46 -3.60 -1.59 14.78
C GLU A 46 -4.90 -0.81 14.98
N LEU A 47 -5.95 -1.15 14.21
CA LEU A 47 -7.25 -0.48 14.30
C LEU A 47 -8.15 -1.05 15.40
N GLU A 48 -7.71 -2.12 16.07
CA GLU A 48 -8.47 -2.84 17.10
C GLU A 48 -9.88 -3.21 16.62
N LEU A 49 -9.94 -3.82 15.43
CA LEU A 49 -11.21 -4.26 14.87
C LEU A 49 -11.87 -5.30 15.78
N PRO A 50 -13.22 -5.40 15.80
CA PRO A 50 -13.94 -6.29 16.71
C PRO A 50 -13.60 -7.78 16.52
N ASN A 51 -13.14 -8.14 15.32
CA ASN A 51 -12.71 -9.49 14.97
C ASN A 51 -11.26 -9.48 14.47
N ASN A 52 -10.59 -10.63 14.55
CA ASN A 52 -9.23 -10.79 14.00
C ASN A 52 -9.23 -11.13 12.50
N PHE A 53 -8.06 -11.06 11.86
CA PHE A 53 -7.90 -11.36 10.44
C PHE A 53 -8.43 -12.74 10.03
N HIS A 54 -8.23 -13.78 10.85
CA HIS A 54 -8.70 -15.14 10.51
C HIS A 54 -10.23 -15.24 10.44
N TYR A 55 -10.95 -14.47 11.27
CA TYR A 55 -12.41 -14.37 11.17
C TYR A 55 -12.82 -13.78 9.82
N TYR A 56 -12.27 -12.63 9.43
CA TYR A 56 -12.60 -12.01 8.15
C TYR A 56 -12.20 -12.89 6.97
N ASN A 57 -11.00 -13.49 7.02
CA ASN A 57 -10.47 -14.34 5.96
C ASN A 57 -11.32 -15.61 5.76
N SER A 58 -11.79 -16.24 6.84
CA SER A 58 -12.70 -17.39 6.74
C SER A 58 -14.09 -16.99 6.23
N LYS A 59 -14.65 -15.87 6.71
CA LYS A 59 -15.92 -15.31 6.24
C LYS A 59 -15.89 -14.92 4.76
N ALA A 60 -14.73 -14.49 4.28
CA ALA A 60 -14.48 -14.11 2.89
C ALA A 60 -14.07 -15.28 1.98
N ASN A 61 -14.05 -16.53 2.45
CA ASN A 61 -13.54 -17.68 1.69
C ASN A 61 -12.11 -17.47 1.13
N ASN A 62 -11.25 -16.79 1.90
CA ASN A 62 -9.89 -16.38 1.55
C ASN A 62 -9.77 -15.32 0.43
N ASP A 63 -10.87 -14.65 0.06
CA ASP A 63 -10.81 -13.51 -0.86
C ASP A 63 -10.38 -12.24 -0.10
N LEU A 64 -9.12 -11.84 -0.30
CA LEU A 64 -8.54 -10.68 0.39
C LEU A 64 -9.19 -9.33 0.03
N THR A 65 -9.87 -9.23 -1.11
CA THR A 65 -10.65 -8.04 -1.45
C THR A 65 -11.89 -7.97 -0.57
N VAL A 66 -12.60 -9.10 -0.42
CA VAL A 66 -13.76 -9.21 0.47
C VAL A 66 -13.36 -9.04 1.93
N VAL A 67 -12.19 -9.54 2.34
CA VAL A 67 -11.63 -9.29 3.69
C VAL A 67 -11.53 -7.80 3.97
N ALA A 68 -10.94 -7.03 3.06
CA ALA A 68 -10.79 -5.59 3.23
C ALA A 68 -12.14 -4.87 3.31
N SER A 69 -13.11 -5.25 2.48
CA SER A 69 -14.47 -4.69 2.54
C SER A 69 -15.15 -4.99 3.88
N LEU A 70 -15.04 -6.22 4.41
CA LEU A 70 -15.59 -6.57 5.73
C LEU A 70 -14.91 -5.81 6.86
N MET A 71 -13.59 -5.67 6.82
CA MET A 71 -12.83 -4.86 7.78
C MET A 71 -13.26 -3.40 7.76
N ALA A 72 -13.49 -2.84 6.56
CA ALA A 72 -13.95 -1.48 6.40
C ALA A 72 -15.37 -1.26 6.95
N GLU A 73 -16.27 -2.22 6.74
CA GLU A 73 -17.62 -2.18 7.32
C GLU A 73 -17.58 -2.12 8.85
N ASP A 74 -16.78 -2.97 9.49
CA ASP A 74 -16.65 -3.01 10.95
C ASP A 74 -15.90 -1.78 11.49
N LEU A 75 -14.99 -1.19 10.72
CA LEU A 75 -14.29 0.04 11.08
C LEU A 75 -15.19 1.28 11.01
N PHE A 76 -16.08 1.35 10.01
CA PHE A 76 -16.72 2.61 9.59
C PHE A 76 -17.39 3.38 10.73
N GLU A 77 -18.25 2.72 11.52
CA GLU A 77 -18.98 3.37 12.61
C GLU A 77 -18.05 3.86 13.72
N ASN A 78 -17.06 3.04 14.08
CA ASN A 78 -16.07 3.39 15.11
C ASN A 78 -15.18 4.53 14.62
N TRP A 79 -14.83 4.56 13.34
CA TRP A 79 -14.04 5.63 12.75
C TRP A 79 -14.70 7.00 12.85
N TRP A 80 -16.03 7.08 12.81
CA TRP A 80 -16.75 8.35 12.97
C TRP A 80 -16.92 8.78 14.42
N LYS A 81 -16.99 7.83 15.36
CA LYS A 81 -17.42 8.06 16.74
C LYS A 81 -16.28 8.10 17.74
N ASP A 82 -15.24 7.33 17.53
CA ASP A 82 -14.14 7.18 18.48
C ASP A 82 -13.15 8.35 18.37
N ASP A 83 -12.71 8.88 19.51
CA ASP A 83 -11.73 9.97 19.57
C ASP A 83 -10.36 9.55 19.02
N LYS A 84 -10.04 8.26 19.00
CA LYS A 84 -8.77 7.76 18.43
C LYS A 84 -8.59 8.12 16.96
N PHE A 85 -9.68 8.31 16.23
CA PHE A 85 -9.67 8.68 14.81
C PHE A 85 -9.90 10.17 14.57
N LYS A 86 -9.93 11.00 15.61
CA LYS A 86 -10.21 12.44 15.47
C LYS A 86 -9.25 13.13 14.50
N GLU A 87 -7.94 12.89 14.63
CA GLU A 87 -6.93 13.44 13.72
C GLU A 87 -7.15 12.97 12.27
N SER A 88 -7.48 11.68 12.08
CA SER A 88 -7.79 11.16 10.74
C SER A 88 -9.03 11.83 10.15
N ARG A 89 -10.07 12.09 10.96
CA ARG A 89 -11.25 12.85 10.52
C ARG A 89 -10.90 14.28 10.16
N GLU A 90 -10.11 14.97 10.97
CA GLU A 90 -9.66 16.34 10.69
C GLU A 90 -8.96 16.43 9.32
N ASN A 91 -8.15 15.42 8.97
CA ASN A 91 -7.41 15.40 7.71
C ASN A 91 -8.22 14.90 6.51
N PHE A 92 -9.17 13.96 6.71
CA PHE A 92 -9.74 13.19 5.61
C PHE A 92 -11.26 13.18 5.51
N GLN A 93 -12.02 13.66 6.51
CA GLN A 93 -13.48 13.50 6.55
C GLN A 93 -14.21 14.04 5.32
N GLU A 94 -13.73 15.13 4.73
CA GLU A 94 -14.34 15.75 3.54
C GLU A 94 -14.19 14.89 2.27
N PHE A 95 -13.26 13.94 2.27
CA PHE A 95 -12.97 13.05 1.14
C PHE A 95 -13.60 11.66 1.29
N VAL A 96 -14.22 11.36 2.43
CA VAL A 96 -14.90 10.07 2.67
C VAL A 96 -16.18 9.99 1.84
N LYS A 97 -16.15 9.18 0.77
CA LYS A 97 -17.28 8.99 -0.16
C LYS A 97 -18.03 7.68 0.02
N ASP A 98 -17.39 6.71 0.67
CA ASP A 98 -17.91 5.36 0.86
C ASP A 98 -17.40 4.76 2.18
N LYS A 99 -17.86 3.55 2.50
CA LYS A 99 -17.50 2.85 3.72
C LYS A 99 -16.04 2.36 3.74
N GLU A 100 -15.40 2.26 2.57
CA GLU A 100 -14.03 1.76 2.43
C GLU A 100 -12.98 2.85 2.65
N ALA A 101 -13.36 4.11 2.42
CA ALA A 101 -12.44 5.23 2.50
C ALA A 101 -11.72 5.34 3.86
N PRO A 102 -12.38 5.18 5.04
CA PRO A 102 -11.68 5.17 6.32
C PRO A 102 -10.55 4.15 6.39
N LEU A 103 -10.79 2.90 5.97
CA LEU A 103 -9.76 1.86 5.97
C LEU A 103 -8.57 2.25 5.07
N LYS A 104 -8.84 2.83 3.89
CA LYS A 104 -7.80 3.30 2.97
C LYS A 104 -6.95 4.42 3.61
N TYR A 105 -7.58 5.38 4.28
CA TYR A 105 -6.86 6.46 4.95
C TYR A 105 -6.03 5.98 6.13
N GLU A 106 -6.57 5.08 6.96
CA GLU A 106 -5.81 4.50 8.06
C GLU A 106 -4.63 3.65 7.59
N ILE A 107 -4.76 2.96 6.44
CA ILE A 107 -3.63 2.29 5.80
C ILE A 107 -2.56 3.30 5.35
N CYS A 108 -2.95 4.44 4.76
CA CYS A 108 -1.99 5.49 4.42
C CYS A 108 -1.25 6.01 5.65
N LYS A 109 -1.98 6.32 6.74
CA LYS A 109 -1.37 6.75 8.01
C LYS A 109 -0.45 5.68 8.61
N TYR A 110 -0.83 4.40 8.50
CA TYR A 110 0.04 3.30 8.89
C TYR A 110 1.36 3.36 8.11
N PHE A 111 1.33 3.57 6.80
CA PHE A 111 2.57 3.72 6.03
C PHE A 111 3.37 4.96 6.44
N GLU A 112 2.74 6.10 6.69
CA GLU A 112 3.44 7.33 7.09
C GLU A 112 4.09 7.26 8.47
N LYS A 113 3.47 6.52 9.41
CA LYS A 113 3.96 6.34 10.78
C LYS A 113 5.15 5.37 10.86
N ASN A 114 5.22 4.40 9.96
CA ASN A 114 6.25 3.37 10.02
C ASN A 114 7.54 3.81 9.33
N GLU A 115 8.67 3.48 9.95
CA GLU A 115 9.98 3.66 9.31
C GLU A 115 10.30 2.46 8.42
N TYR A 116 10.83 2.73 7.24
CA TYR A 116 11.27 1.71 6.31
C TYR A 116 12.77 1.76 6.10
N GLN A 117 13.40 0.58 6.16
CA GLN A 117 14.82 0.43 5.89
C GLN A 117 15.01 -0.04 4.46
N ILE A 118 15.91 0.65 3.75
CA ILE A 118 16.33 0.24 2.42
C ILE A 118 17.11 -1.06 2.57
N ASN A 119 16.82 -2.03 1.72
CA ASN A 119 17.61 -3.24 1.60
C ASN A 119 19.05 -2.87 1.18
N GLU A 120 20.01 -3.09 2.08
CA GLU A 120 21.42 -2.71 1.89
C GLU A 120 22.03 -3.33 0.63
N ASP A 121 21.65 -4.57 0.30
CA ASP A 121 22.10 -5.28 -0.90
C ASP A 121 21.66 -4.57 -2.21
N LEU A 122 20.63 -3.73 -2.13
CA LEU A 122 20.03 -3.02 -3.26
C LEU A 122 20.28 -1.51 -3.22
N ILE A 123 21.15 -1.03 -2.32
CA ILE A 123 21.31 0.42 -2.10
C ILE A 123 21.81 1.17 -3.34
N GLU A 124 22.69 0.56 -4.13
CA GLU A 124 23.18 1.18 -5.37
C GLU A 124 22.09 1.21 -6.45
N GLU A 125 21.32 0.13 -6.61
CA GLU A 125 20.16 0.10 -7.52
C GLU A 125 19.11 1.16 -7.12
N TYR A 126 18.84 1.27 -5.82
CA TYR A 126 17.93 2.28 -5.26
C TYR A 126 18.42 3.72 -5.50
N ARG A 127 19.72 3.98 -5.41
CA ARG A 127 20.28 5.32 -5.71
C ARG A 127 20.05 5.74 -7.16
N LEU A 128 20.15 4.81 -8.11
CA LEU A 128 19.88 5.08 -9.53
C LEU A 128 18.44 5.53 -9.78
N LEU A 129 17.47 5.06 -8.98
CA LEU A 129 16.09 5.55 -9.04
C LEU A 129 15.95 7.01 -8.60
N LYS A 130 16.81 7.48 -7.69
CA LYS A 130 16.77 8.82 -7.11
C LYS A 130 17.54 9.85 -7.92
N GLU A 131 18.61 9.42 -8.62
CA GLU A 131 19.54 10.32 -9.31
C GLU A 131 19.07 10.82 -10.68
N ASN A 132 17.98 10.28 -11.23
CA ASN A 132 17.42 10.77 -12.49
C ASN A 132 16.57 12.03 -12.28
N LYS A 133 17.24 13.17 -12.04
CA LYS A 133 16.67 14.48 -12.37
C LYS A 133 16.60 14.58 -13.89
N CYS A 134 15.38 14.54 -14.44
CA CYS A 134 15.12 15.14 -15.74
C CYS A 134 15.41 16.64 -15.69
#